data_AF-A0AAV6XY49-F1
#
_entry.id   AF-A0AAV6XY49-F1
#
_cell.length_a   1.000
_cell.length_b   1.000
_cell.length_c   1.000
_cell.angle_alpha   90.00
_cell.angle_beta   90.00
_cell.angle_gamma   90.00
#
_symmetry.space_group_name_H-M   'P 1'
#
loop_
_entity.id
_entity.type
_entity.pdbx_description
1 polymer ?
#
loop_
_entity_poly.entity_id
_entity_poly.type
_entity_poly.pdbx_seq_one_letter_code
_entity_poly.pdbx_strand_id
1 'polypeptide(L)'
;MHNMSDDELLSKASTVQDEGNNNVVGNYKVAFMFLTPGRLSLAPFWDRFFKGHEGNYSVYVHPHPSYNESVPQDSVFYARRIPSQPVYWGQLTMIDAERRLLANALLDPSNQRFVLLSDSCIPVFNFTTVYNHIMGANLSSL
;
A
#
# COMPACT_ATOMS: atom_id res chain seq x y z
N MET A 1 2.29 -12.73 -6.04
CA MET A 1 2.11 -13.02 -4.59
C MET A 1 3.17 -14.01 -4.17
N HIS A 2 3.79 -13.79 -3.01
CA HIS A 2 4.70 -14.74 -2.38
C HIS A 2 3.95 -15.58 -1.32
N ASN A 3 4.52 -16.71 -0.93
CA ASN A 3 3.97 -17.58 0.12
C ASN A 3 4.76 -17.50 1.44
N MET A 4 5.43 -16.36 1.69
CA MET A 4 6.23 -16.15 2.89
C MET A 4 5.36 -16.05 4.15
N SER A 5 5.87 -16.56 5.27
CA SER A 5 5.33 -16.25 6.60
C SER A 5 5.58 -14.79 6.98
N ASP A 6 4.94 -14.30 8.04
CA ASP A 6 5.16 -12.92 8.51
C ASP A 6 6.62 -12.68 8.94
N ASP A 7 7.25 -13.65 9.60
CA ASP A 7 8.64 -13.55 10.04
C ASP A 7 9.61 -13.51 8.86
N GLU A 8 9.40 -14.37 7.85
CA GLU A 8 10.18 -14.37 6.61
C GLU A 8 10.01 -13.05 5.85
N LEU A 9 8.77 -12.56 5.74
CA LEU A 9 8.45 -11.31 5.07
C LEU A 9 9.13 -10.12 5.75
N LEU A 10 9.03 -10.04 7.09
CA LEU A 10 9.64 -8.96 7.86
C LEU A 10 11.16 -9.01 7.82
N SER A 11 11.75 -10.21 7.94
CA SER A 11 13.19 -10.40 7.81
C SER A 11 13.67 -9.94 6.44
N LYS A 12 12.98 -10.32 5.37
CA LYS A 12 13.32 -9.85 4.02
C LYS A 12 13.14 -8.34 3.87
N ALA A 13 12.04 -7.78 4.36
CA ALA A 13 11.78 -6.33 4.29
C ALA A 13 12.87 -5.52 5.01
N SER A 14 13.46 -6.05 6.09
CA SER A 14 14.57 -5.39 6.80
C SER A 14 15.89 -5.34 6.04
N THR A 15 16.12 -6.24 5.08
CA THR A 15 17.39 -6.29 4.32
C THR A 15 17.32 -5.55 3.00
N VAL A 16 16.13 -5.24 2.47
CA VAL A 16 15.95 -4.54 1.18
C VAL A 16 16.56 -3.14 1.19
N GLN A 17 16.65 -2.47 2.35
CA GLN A 17 17.25 -1.13 2.45
C GLN A 17 18.78 -1.14 2.21
N ASP A 18 19.48 -2.23 2.55
CA ASP A 18 20.94 -2.32 2.36
C ASP A 18 21.35 -2.55 0.89
N GLU A 19 20.44 -3.10 0.07
CA GLU A 19 20.72 -3.41 -1.35
C GLU A 19 20.30 -2.27 -2.31
N GLY A 20 19.43 -1.36 -1.86
CA GLY A 20 18.64 -0.48 -2.74
C GLY A 20 19.31 0.80 -3.25
N ASN A 21 20.45 1.23 -2.69
CA ASN A 21 20.92 2.59 -2.98
C ASN A 21 21.62 2.77 -4.34
N ASN A 22 21.97 1.67 -5.04
CA ASN A 22 22.79 1.75 -6.26
C ASN A 22 22.04 1.43 -7.56
N ASN A 23 20.79 0.95 -7.54
CA ASN A 23 20.12 0.41 -8.73
C ASN A 23 18.59 0.69 -8.82
N VAL A 24 18.06 1.77 -8.24
CA VAL A 24 16.64 2.14 -8.49
C VAL A 24 16.50 2.66 -9.92
N VAL A 25 16.19 1.77 -10.86
CA VAL A 25 15.87 2.10 -12.25
C VAL A 25 14.39 2.47 -12.34
N GLY A 26 14.04 3.70 -11.96
CA GLY A 26 12.65 4.18 -12.05
C GLY A 26 12.35 5.43 -11.22
N ASN A 27 11.11 5.90 -11.32
CA ASN A 27 10.60 6.98 -10.47
C ASN A 27 10.41 6.46 -9.03
N TYR A 28 10.68 7.33 -8.05
CA TYR A 28 10.26 7.08 -6.68
C TYR A 28 8.73 7.05 -6.58
N LYS A 29 8.22 6.19 -5.70
CA LYS A 29 6.81 5.92 -5.54
C LYS A 29 6.34 6.21 -4.13
N VAL A 30 5.06 6.56 -4.02
CA VAL A 30 4.31 6.53 -2.76
C VAL A 30 3.53 5.22 -2.69
N ALA A 31 3.74 4.44 -1.64
CA ALA A 31 2.98 3.21 -1.37
C ALA A 31 1.69 3.56 -0.61
N PHE A 32 0.55 3.36 -1.25
CA PHE A 32 -0.77 3.49 -0.65
C PHE A 32 -1.22 2.13 -0.13
N MET A 33 -1.35 2.02 1.19
CA MET A 33 -1.64 0.81 1.92
C MET A 33 -3.05 0.88 2.47
N PHE A 34 -3.95 0.06 1.94
CA PHE A 34 -5.36 0.04 2.31
C PHE A 34 -5.62 -1.11 3.28
N LEU A 35 -5.90 -0.79 4.54
CA LEU A 35 -6.40 -1.73 5.53
C LEU A 35 -7.93 -1.67 5.55
N THR A 36 -8.59 -2.74 5.12
CA THR A 36 -10.04 -2.71 4.88
C THR A 36 -10.71 -3.96 5.44
N PRO A 37 -11.95 -3.87 5.95
CA PRO A 37 -12.71 -5.05 6.32
C PRO A 37 -13.26 -5.82 5.10
N GLY A 38 -13.34 -5.19 3.92
CA GLY A 38 -13.92 -5.80 2.73
C GLY A 38 -13.94 -4.88 1.51
N ARG A 39 -15.12 -4.64 0.96
CA ARG A 39 -15.27 -3.85 -0.28
C ARG A 39 -14.87 -2.40 -0.10
N LEU A 40 -14.05 -1.91 -1.04
CA LEU A 40 -13.71 -0.50 -1.19
C LEU A 40 -14.84 0.24 -1.93
N SER A 41 -15.84 0.72 -1.19
CA SER A 41 -16.96 1.49 -1.75
C SER A 41 -16.49 2.74 -2.50
N LEU A 42 -15.41 3.36 -2.02
CA LEU A 42 -14.79 4.55 -2.61
C LEU A 42 -13.80 4.23 -3.73
N ALA A 43 -13.70 2.97 -4.18
CA ALA A 43 -12.77 2.59 -5.24
C ALA A 43 -12.84 3.47 -6.50
N PRO A 44 -14.02 3.87 -7.01
CA PRO A 44 -14.09 4.73 -8.20
C PRO A 44 -13.43 6.10 -8.03
N PHE A 45 -13.37 6.66 -6.81
CA PHE A 45 -12.65 7.91 -6.55
C PHE A 45 -11.15 7.70 -6.61
N TRP A 46 -10.67 6.60 -6.04
CA TRP A 46 -9.27 6.22 -6.09
C TRP A 46 -8.83 5.87 -7.51
N ASP A 47 -9.63 5.14 -8.29
CA ASP A 47 -9.36 4.87 -9.70
C ASP A 47 -9.15 6.18 -10.49
N ARG A 48 -10.00 7.19 -10.25
CA ARG A 48 -9.85 8.52 -10.86
C ARG A 48 -8.64 9.29 -10.36
N PHE A 49 -8.34 9.20 -9.07
CA PHE A 49 -7.20 9.87 -8.45
C PHE A 49 -5.88 9.36 -9.05
N PHE A 50 -5.74 8.06 -9.23
CA PHE A 50 -4.51 7.42 -9.69
C PHE A 50 -4.33 7.38 -11.22
N LYS A 51 -5.39 7.59 -11.99
CA LYS A 51 -5.39 7.49 -13.45
C LYS A 51 -4.34 8.41 -14.09
N GLY A 52 -3.46 7.84 -14.93
CA GLY A 52 -2.44 8.59 -15.66
C GLY A 52 -1.18 8.90 -14.85
N HIS A 53 -1.04 8.32 -13.66
CA HIS A 53 0.12 8.46 -12.78
C HIS A 53 0.83 7.12 -12.53
N GLU A 54 0.65 6.16 -13.43
CA GLU A 54 1.25 4.84 -13.35
C GLU A 54 2.79 4.97 -13.27
N GLY A 55 3.39 4.35 -12.25
CA GLY A 55 4.84 4.42 -12.00
C GLY A 55 5.26 5.38 -10.90
N ASN A 56 4.37 6.25 -10.40
CA ASN A 56 4.62 7.12 -9.24
C ASN A 56 3.96 6.62 -7.94
N TYR A 57 3.27 5.49 -7.99
CA TYR A 57 2.60 4.91 -6.83
C TYR A 57 2.60 3.39 -6.89
N SER A 58 2.39 2.80 -5.72
CA SER A 58 2.10 1.37 -5.53
C SER A 58 0.86 1.25 -4.64
N VAL A 59 -0.01 0.27 -4.90
CA VAL A 59 -1.21 0.01 -4.10
C VAL A 59 -1.11 -1.38 -3.49
N TYR A 60 -1.37 -1.46 -2.18
CA TYR A 60 -1.42 -2.70 -1.40
C TYR A 60 -2.73 -2.72 -0.63
N VAL A 61 -3.43 -3.87 -0.64
CA VAL A 61 -4.74 -4.00 0.02
C VAL A 61 -4.73 -5.21 0.94
N HIS A 62 -5.08 -5.00 2.21
CA HIS A 62 -5.29 -6.04 3.21
C HIS A 62 -6.78 -6.08 3.58
N PRO A 63 -7.62 -6.81 2.81
CA PRO A 63 -9.01 -7.05 3.17
C PRO A 63 -9.13 -8.13 4.26
N HIS A 64 -10.31 -8.32 4.83
CA HIS A 64 -10.57 -9.50 5.65
C HIS A 64 -10.42 -10.79 4.81
N PRO A 65 -9.84 -11.89 5.34
CA PRO A 65 -9.57 -13.11 4.54
C PRO A 65 -10.81 -13.77 3.92
N SER A 66 -11.99 -13.58 4.53
CA SER A 66 -13.25 -14.08 3.98
C SER A 66 -13.77 -13.27 2.79
N TYR A 67 -13.18 -12.10 2.51
CA TYR A 67 -13.60 -11.24 1.40
C TYR A 67 -13.04 -11.76 0.07
N ASN A 68 -13.94 -12.33 -0.75
CA ASN A 68 -13.60 -13.05 -1.97
C ASN A 68 -14.14 -12.40 -3.26
N GLU A 69 -14.75 -11.22 -3.18
CA GLU A 69 -15.27 -10.54 -4.38
C GLU A 69 -14.13 -10.20 -5.35
N SER A 70 -14.37 -10.29 -6.66
CA SER A 70 -13.40 -9.90 -7.68
C SER A 70 -13.41 -8.38 -7.88
N VAL A 71 -12.23 -7.81 -8.09
CA VAL A 71 -12.07 -6.40 -8.49
C VAL A 71 -12.04 -6.34 -10.02
N PRO A 72 -12.67 -5.34 -10.68
CA PRO A 72 -12.54 -5.13 -12.12
C PRO A 72 -11.08 -4.98 -12.56
N GLN A 73 -10.73 -5.50 -13.75
CA GLN A 73 -9.34 -5.50 -14.24
C GLN A 73 -8.78 -4.10 -14.51
N ASP A 74 -9.64 -3.15 -14.82
CA ASP A 74 -9.33 -1.75 -15.08
C ASP A 74 -9.19 -0.91 -13.79
N SER A 75 -9.49 -1.48 -12.62
CA SER A 75 -9.33 -0.79 -11.35
C SER A 75 -7.90 -0.87 -10.83
N VAL A 76 -7.48 0.18 -10.15
CA VAL A 76 -6.15 0.28 -9.50
C VAL A 76 -5.94 -0.72 -8.38
N PHE A 77 -7.03 -1.29 -7.84
CA PHE A 77 -7.00 -2.33 -6.82
C PHE A 77 -6.90 -3.76 -7.39
N TYR A 78 -6.94 -3.91 -8.72
CA TYR A 78 -6.83 -5.21 -9.36
C TYR A 78 -5.49 -5.87 -9.06
N ALA A 79 -5.54 -7.12 -8.60
CA ALA A 79 -4.35 -7.91 -8.21
C ALA A 79 -3.43 -7.22 -7.17
N ARG A 80 -3.97 -6.32 -6.34
CA ARG A 80 -3.22 -5.59 -5.30
C ARG A 80 -3.38 -6.15 -3.88
N ARG A 81 -4.12 -7.25 -3.72
CA ARG A 81 -4.29 -7.89 -2.40
C ARG A 81 -2.97 -8.47 -1.93
N ILE A 82 -2.71 -8.36 -0.63
CA ILE A 82 -1.63 -9.09 0.04
C ILE A 82 -2.21 -10.31 0.77
N PRO A 83 -1.40 -11.33 1.11
CA PRO A 83 -1.83 -12.37 2.05
C PRO A 83 -2.33 -11.70 3.33
N SER A 84 -3.59 -11.96 3.70
CA SER A 84 -4.28 -11.23 4.77
C SER A 84 -4.68 -12.16 5.91
N GLN A 85 -4.82 -11.62 7.11
CA GLN A 85 -5.30 -12.31 8.32
C GLN A 85 -6.51 -11.57 8.91
N PRO A 86 -7.35 -12.19 9.76
CA PRO A 86 -8.47 -11.51 10.40
C PRO A 86 -7.99 -10.33 11.25
N VAL A 87 -8.69 -9.21 11.16
CA VAL A 87 -8.40 -7.98 11.92
C VAL A 87 -9.61 -7.60 12.75
N TYR A 88 -9.36 -7.28 14.02
CA TYR A 88 -10.39 -6.85 14.95
C TYR A 88 -10.07 -5.45 15.48
N TRP A 89 -11.12 -4.64 15.58
CA TRP A 89 -10.96 -3.25 16.00
C TRP A 89 -10.42 -3.14 17.44
N GLY A 90 -9.43 -2.28 17.65
CA GLY A 90 -8.79 -2.07 18.95
C GLY A 90 -7.91 -3.24 19.44
N GLN A 91 -7.60 -4.22 18.59
CA GLN A 91 -6.76 -5.38 18.95
C GLN A 91 -5.39 -5.34 18.27
N LEU A 92 -4.45 -6.12 18.80
CA LEU A 92 -3.09 -6.26 18.26
C LEU A 92 -3.08 -6.73 16.79
N THR A 93 -4.12 -7.45 16.37
CA THR A 93 -4.30 -7.90 14.97
C THR A 93 -4.31 -6.74 13.97
N MET A 94 -4.69 -5.53 14.38
CA MET A 94 -4.62 -4.33 13.55
C MET A 94 -3.17 -3.92 13.29
N ILE A 95 -2.34 -3.91 14.33
CA ILE A 95 -0.90 -3.62 14.23
C ILE A 95 -0.21 -4.68 13.35
N ASP A 96 -0.57 -5.95 13.51
CA ASP A 96 -0.01 -7.02 12.69
C ASP A 96 -0.38 -6.85 11.20
N ALA A 97 -1.60 -6.42 10.90
CA ALA A 97 -2.02 -6.15 9.52
C ALA A 97 -1.31 -4.93 8.91
N GLU A 98 -1.11 -3.85 9.68
CA GLU A 98 -0.31 -2.69 9.27
C GLU A 98 1.14 -3.07 8.99
N ARG A 99 1.77 -3.85 9.88
CA ARG A 99 3.12 -4.38 9.68
C ARG A 99 3.21 -5.23 8.42
N ARG A 100 2.20 -6.05 8.14
CA ARG A 100 2.14 -6.89 6.94
C ARG A 100 2.02 -6.07 5.66
N LEU A 101 1.18 -5.02 5.66
CA LEU A 101 1.08 -4.05 4.56
C LEU A 101 2.43 -3.36 4.32
N LEU A 102 3.04 -2.83 5.39
CA LEU A 102 4.32 -2.14 5.31
C LEU A 102 5.42 -3.06 4.80
N ALA A 103 5.51 -4.28 5.31
CA ALA A 103 6.54 -5.23 4.89
C ALA A 103 6.40 -5.61 3.41
N ASN A 104 5.18 -5.83 2.91
CA ASN A 104 4.94 -6.04 1.48
C ASN A 104 5.34 -4.80 0.65
N ALA A 105 5.07 -3.60 1.15
CA ALA A 105 5.44 -2.36 0.49
C ALA A 105 6.95 -2.12 0.44
N LEU A 106 7.68 -2.51 1.49
CA LEU A 106 9.13 -2.41 1.58
C LEU A 106 9.87 -3.34 0.61
N LEU A 107 9.21 -4.38 0.09
CA LEU A 107 9.82 -5.25 -0.92
C LEU A 107 10.03 -4.56 -2.28
N ASP A 108 9.34 -3.45 -2.57
CA ASP A 108 9.62 -2.62 -3.74
C ASP A 108 10.54 -1.45 -3.33
N PRO A 109 11.84 -1.48 -3.71
CA PRO A 109 12.79 -0.44 -3.32
C PRO A 109 12.48 0.94 -3.95
N SER A 110 11.57 1.02 -4.92
CA SER A 110 11.10 2.29 -5.48
C SER A 110 10.16 3.03 -4.53
N ASN A 111 9.54 2.34 -3.57
CA ASN A 111 8.64 2.94 -2.59
C ASN A 111 9.45 3.70 -1.53
N GLN A 112 9.29 5.03 -1.47
CA GLN A 112 10.03 5.87 -0.52
C GLN A 112 9.17 6.49 0.59
N ARG A 113 7.85 6.50 0.38
CA ARG A 113 6.86 7.10 1.28
C ARG A 113 5.68 6.15 1.36
N PHE A 114 5.07 6.06 2.54
CA PHE A 114 4.03 5.08 2.85
C PHE A 114 2.84 5.81 3.44
N VAL A 115 1.65 5.55 2.90
CA VAL A 115 0.39 6.15 3.35
C VAL A 115 -0.55 5.02 3.74
N LEU A 116 -0.93 4.97 5.01
CA LEU A 116 -1.92 4.02 5.51
C LEU A 116 -3.32 4.63 5.42
N LEU A 117 -4.26 3.87 4.88
CA LEU A 117 -5.63 4.30 4.60
C LEU A 117 -6.64 3.23 5.01
N SER A 118 -7.80 3.66 5.50
CA SER A 118 -8.97 2.80 5.68
C SER A 118 -9.89 2.84 4.46
N ASP A 119 -10.94 2.02 4.48
CA ASP A 119 -12.02 2.01 3.48
C ASP A 119 -12.86 3.30 3.46
N SER A 120 -12.80 4.11 4.52
CA SER A 120 -13.49 5.39 4.63
C SER A 120 -12.65 6.59 4.16
N CYS A 121 -11.38 6.41 3.82
CA CYS A 121 -10.51 7.51 3.37
C CYS A 121 -10.80 7.93 1.92
N ILE A 122 -10.70 9.22 1.65
CA ILE A 122 -10.88 9.81 0.32
C ILE A 122 -9.82 10.89 0.05
N PRO A 123 -9.23 10.97 -1.14
CA PRO A 123 -8.33 12.06 -1.49
C PRO A 123 -9.13 13.36 -1.67
N VAL A 124 -8.65 14.44 -1.04
CA VAL A 124 -9.28 15.77 -1.13
C VAL A 124 -8.59 16.70 -2.16
N PHE A 125 -7.40 16.31 -2.63
CA PHE A 125 -6.65 16.99 -3.69
C PHE A 125 -6.32 16.01 -4.83
N ASN A 126 -5.91 16.54 -5.99
CA ASN A 126 -5.45 15.71 -7.10
C ASN A 126 -4.11 15.01 -6.78
N PHE A 127 -3.79 13.97 -7.55
CA PHE A 127 -2.60 13.15 -7.32
C PHE A 127 -1.31 13.96 -7.36
N THR A 128 -1.11 14.82 -8.35
CA THR A 128 0.11 15.62 -8.48
C THR A 128 0.35 16.49 -7.24
N THR A 129 -0.69 17.13 -6.71
CA THR A 129 -0.61 17.92 -5.47
C THR A 129 -0.21 17.06 -4.28
N VAL A 130 -0.90 15.92 -4.08
CA VAL A 130 -0.62 15.01 -2.96
C VAL A 130 0.79 14.41 -3.07
N TYR A 131 1.16 13.92 -4.25
CA TYR A 131 2.45 13.31 -4.53
C TYR A 131 3.59 14.31 -4.28
N ASN A 132 3.51 15.51 -4.86
CA ASN A 132 4.54 16.54 -4.67
C ASN A 132 4.65 16.98 -3.21
N HIS A 133 3.52 17.03 -2.48
CA HIS A 133 3.53 17.35 -1.06
C HIS A 133 4.24 16.27 -0.23
N ILE A 134 3.88 15.00 -0.42
CA ILE A 134 4.46 13.86 0.32
C ILE A 134 5.95 13.67 -0.03
N MET A 135 6.30 13.82 -1.31
CA MET A 135 7.67 13.62 -1.79
C MET A 135 8.58 14.82 -1.52
N GLY A 136 8.03 16.04 -1.52
CA GLY A 136 8.76 17.27 -1.20
C GLY A 136 8.91 17.54 0.30
N ALA A 137 8.18 16.82 1.15
CA ALA A 137 8.33 16.93 2.59
C ALA A 137 9.69 16.37 3.05
N ASN A 138 10.48 17.23 3.68
CA ASN A 138 11.77 16.87 4.30
C ASN A 138 11.61 16.11 5.63
N LEU A 139 10.39 16.03 6.17
CA LEU A 139 10.05 15.27 7.37
C LEU A 139 8.72 14.53 7.17
N SER A 140 8.66 13.29 7.64
CA SER A 140 7.43 12.52 7.78
C SER A 140 6.52 13.19 8.82
N SER A 141 5.41 13.80 8.37
CA SER A 141 4.35 14.28 9.25
C SER A 141 3.43 13.11 9.64
N LEU A 142 3.30 12.88 10.95
CA LEU A 142 2.38 11.93 11.58
C LEU A 142 0.90 12.27 11.31
#